data_AF-A0A6G7WG94-F1
#
_entry.id   AF-A0A6G7WG94-F1
#
_cell.length_a   1.000
_cell.length_b   1.000
_cell.length_c   1.000
_cell.angle_alpha   90.00
_cell.angle_beta   90.00
_cell.angle_gamma   90.00
#
_symmetry.space_group_name_H-M   'P 1'
#
loop_
_entity.id
_entity.type
_entity.pdbx_description
1 polymer ?
#
loop_
_entity_poly.entity_id
_entity_poly.type
_entity_poly.pdbx_seq_one_letter_code
_entity_poly.pdbx_strand_id
1 'polypeptide(L)'
;MTYNHYLKAWGIKLERLSKNDKEELKILYHGLKQLTESERSFLMEKYIKTDGKPQPDKVMSKQYGLTDYRYTKERTRIEAKLHSIVQPLLKERNDRMLKETLEKNRRRYEALERLERGRHKQLM
;
A
#
# COMPACT_ATOMS: atom_id res chain seq x y z
N MET A 1 32.87 6.10 5.96
CA MET A 1 31.71 6.47 5.13
C MET A 1 30.89 5.22 4.83
N THR A 2 29.72 5.09 5.46
CA THR A 2 28.93 3.86 5.64
C THR A 2 27.60 3.85 4.87
N TYR A 3 27.46 4.67 3.81
CA TYR A 3 26.21 4.76 3.05
C TYR A 3 25.88 3.49 2.24
N ASN A 4 26.91 2.73 1.83
CA ASN A 4 26.75 1.53 1.00
C ASN A 4 26.01 0.38 1.72
N HIS A 5 26.04 0.34 3.05
CA HIS A 5 25.36 -0.70 3.82
C HIS A 5 23.87 -0.43 4.06
N TYR A 6 23.46 0.84 4.21
CA TYR A 6 22.05 1.17 4.44
C TYR A 6 21.19 0.91 3.21
N LEU A 7 21.65 1.28 2.02
CA LEU A 7 20.94 1.01 0.77
C LEU A 7 20.88 -0.48 0.47
N LYS A 8 21.95 -1.24 0.76
CA LYS A 8 21.98 -2.71 0.63
C LYS A 8 21.02 -3.39 1.60
N ALA A 9 20.99 -2.96 2.86
CA ALA A 9 20.05 -3.45 3.86
C ALA A 9 18.59 -3.11 3.50
N TRP A 10 18.35 -1.92 2.91
CA TRP A 10 17.04 -1.51 2.43
C TRP A 10 16.60 -2.33 1.21
N GLY A 11 17.50 -2.59 0.27
CA GLY A 11 17.28 -3.49 -0.86
C GLY A 11 16.89 -4.91 -0.42
N ILE A 12 17.61 -5.49 0.55
CA ILE A 12 17.29 -6.81 1.12
C ILE A 12 15.91 -6.82 1.79
N LYS A 13 15.55 -5.75 2.51
CA LYS A 13 14.21 -5.63 3.12
C LYS A 13 13.11 -5.53 2.06
N LEU A 14 13.33 -4.75 1.01
CA LEU A 14 12.41 -4.64 -0.11
C LEU A 14 12.26 -5.98 -0.84
N GLU A 15 13.34 -6.73 -1.07
CA GLU A 15 13.28 -8.04 -1.72
C GLU A 15 12.38 -9.02 -0.97
N ARG A 16 12.44 -9.00 0.38
CA ARG A 16 11.62 -9.84 1.27
C ARG A 16 10.14 -9.49 1.30
N LEU A 17 9.75 -8.31 0.83
CA LEU A 17 8.33 -7.95 0.74
C LEU A 17 7.62 -8.81 -0.31
N SER A 18 6.38 -9.17 0.00
CA SER A 18 5.54 -9.86 -0.97
C SER A 18 5.32 -8.98 -2.19
N LYS A 19 4.96 -9.58 -3.33
CA LYS A 19 4.59 -8.81 -4.54
C LYS A 19 3.48 -7.80 -4.22
N ASN A 20 2.57 -8.17 -3.33
CA ASN A 20 1.45 -7.35 -2.89
C ASN A 20 1.90 -6.11 -2.13
N ASP A 21 2.74 -6.29 -1.10
CA ASP A 21 3.25 -5.16 -0.30
C ASP A 21 4.08 -4.20 -1.16
N LYS A 22 4.84 -4.72 -2.13
CA LYS A 22 5.59 -3.90 -3.09
C LYS A 22 4.67 -3.04 -3.96
N GLU A 23 3.53 -3.58 -4.40
CA GLU A 23 2.56 -2.81 -5.19
C GLU A 23 1.85 -1.76 -4.34
N GLU A 24 1.47 -2.10 -3.09
CA GLU A 24 0.86 -1.15 -2.16
C GLU A 24 1.80 0.01 -1.83
N LEU A 25 3.08 -0.28 -1.58
CA LEU A 25 4.10 0.76 -1.38
C LEU A 25 4.29 1.64 -2.61
N LYS A 26 4.23 1.08 -3.83
CA LYS A 26 4.30 1.87 -5.06
C LYS A 26 3.11 2.81 -5.18
N ILE A 27 1.90 2.35 -4.87
CA ILE A 27 0.68 3.16 -4.89
C ILE A 27 0.77 4.27 -3.83
N LEU A 28 1.18 3.94 -2.60
CA LEU A 28 1.37 4.92 -1.54
C LEU A 28 2.40 5.99 -1.94
N TYR A 29 3.55 5.57 -2.46
CA TYR A 29 4.60 6.49 -2.92
C TYR A 29 4.12 7.39 -4.07
N HIS A 30 3.32 6.84 -4.99
CA HIS A 30 2.66 7.62 -6.03
C HIS A 30 1.73 8.69 -5.44
N GLY A 31 0.89 8.33 -4.47
CA GLY A 31 0.02 9.28 -3.77
C GLY A 31 0.80 10.38 -3.05
N LEU A 32 1.87 10.02 -2.32
CA LEU A 32 2.73 10.98 -1.62
C LEU A 32 3.40 11.97 -2.60
N LYS A 33 3.78 11.52 -3.80
CA LYS A 33 4.37 12.41 -4.83
C LYS A 33 3.42 13.50 -5.33
N GLN A 34 2.12 13.25 -5.28
CA GLN A 34 1.10 14.24 -5.70
C GLN A 34 0.77 15.26 -4.61
N LEU A 35 1.17 15.02 -3.36
CA LEU A 35 1.11 16.03 -2.31
C LEU A 35 2.16 17.12 -2.57
N THR A 36 1.96 18.29 -1.99
CA THR A 36 3.02 19.32 -1.96
C THR A 36 4.16 18.88 -1.03
N GLU A 37 5.31 19.54 -1.13
CA GLU A 37 6.45 19.24 -0.26
C GLU A 37 6.12 19.48 1.21
N SER A 38 5.44 20.58 1.54
CA SER A 38 5.01 20.88 2.91
C SER A 38 4.04 19.81 3.45
N GLU A 39 3.07 19.39 2.64
CA GLU A 39 2.12 18.33 3.01
C GLU A 39 2.82 16.99 3.25
N ARG A 40 3.81 16.64 2.41
CA ARG A 40 4.64 15.43 2.62
C ARG A 40 5.43 15.53 3.92
N SER A 41 6.13 16.63 4.15
CA SER A 41 6.92 16.83 5.36
C SER A 41 6.05 16.79 6.62
N PHE A 42 4.86 17.39 6.56
CA PHE A 42 3.89 17.36 7.64
C PHE A 42 3.50 15.92 8.03
N LEU A 43 3.12 15.09 7.05
CA LEU A 43 2.82 13.68 7.29
C LEU A 43 4.06 12.90 7.73
N MET A 44 5.22 13.18 7.12
CA MET A 44 6.47 12.52 7.47
C MET A 44 6.82 12.72 8.94
N GLU A 45 6.76 13.95 9.45
CA GLU A 45 7.05 14.24 10.85
C GLU A 45 6.04 13.64 11.83
N LYS A 46 4.76 13.53 11.41
CA LYS A 46 3.71 12.87 12.19
C LYS A 46 3.96 11.36 12.34
N TYR A 47 4.44 10.71 11.27
CA TYR A 47 4.48 9.25 11.17
C TYR A 47 5.89 8.62 11.27
N ILE A 48 6.96 9.39 11.06
CA ILE A 48 8.34 8.88 11.17
C ILE A 48 8.90 9.17 12.55
N LYS A 49 9.13 8.10 13.34
CA LYS A 49 9.98 8.13 14.53
C LYS A 49 10.82 6.86 14.68
N THR A 50 11.88 7.00 15.49
CA THR A 50 12.84 5.95 15.88
C THR A 50 12.22 4.77 16.63
N ASP A 51 11.07 4.97 17.29
CA ASP A 51 10.31 3.93 18.00
C ASP A 51 9.22 3.26 17.13
N GLY A 52 9.08 3.70 15.88
CA GLY A 52 8.11 3.19 14.91
C GLY A 52 6.65 3.58 15.20
N LYS A 53 6.37 4.52 16.11
CA LYS A 53 5.00 4.93 16.45
C LYS A 53 4.70 6.36 15.99
N PRO A 54 3.47 6.63 15.49
CA PRO A 54 3.05 8.00 15.19
C PRO A 54 3.04 8.87 16.45
N GLN A 55 3.45 10.13 16.33
CA GLN A 55 3.40 11.06 17.46
C GLN A 55 1.96 11.43 17.82
N PRO A 56 1.61 11.62 19.10
CA PRO A 56 0.29 12.15 19.46
C PRO A 56 0.05 13.54 18.86
N ASP A 57 -1.17 13.83 18.41
CA ASP A 57 -1.50 15.15 17.81
C ASP A 57 -1.18 16.32 18.75
N LYS A 58 -1.39 16.13 20.05
CA LYS A 58 -1.07 17.12 21.09
C LYS A 58 0.41 17.48 21.19
N VAL A 59 1.30 16.55 20.81
CA VAL A 59 2.75 16.82 20.79
C VAL A 59 3.09 17.60 19.52
N MET A 60 2.52 17.17 18.39
CA MET A 60 2.76 17.80 17.10
C MET A 60 2.15 19.20 17.01
N SER A 61 0.95 19.42 17.57
CA SER A 61 0.32 20.74 17.62
C SER A 61 1.21 21.77 18.31
N LYS A 62 1.82 21.40 19.43
CA LYS A 62 2.82 22.23 20.15
C LYS A 62 4.05 22.50 19.30
N GLN A 63 4.60 21.48 18.63
CA GLN A 63 5.76 21.63 17.75
C GLN A 63 5.49 22.61 16.60
N TYR A 64 4.28 22.60 16.06
CA TYR A 64 3.86 23.47 14.97
C TYR A 64 3.31 24.84 15.42
N GLY A 65 3.23 25.10 16.73
CA GLY A 65 2.62 26.34 17.26
C GLY A 65 1.13 26.47 16.95
N LEU A 66 0.42 25.34 16.79
CA LEU A 66 -1.00 25.28 16.46
C LEU A 66 -1.82 24.81 17.67
N THR A 67 -3.11 25.13 17.67
CA THR A 67 -4.05 24.46 18.57
C THR A 67 -4.27 23.02 18.14
N ASP A 68 -4.56 22.12 19.09
CA ASP A 68 -4.84 20.70 18.82
C ASP A 68 -5.90 20.52 17.74
N TYR A 69 -6.94 21.36 17.76
CA TYR A 69 -8.00 21.37 16.74
C TYR A 69 -7.47 21.74 15.35
N ARG A 70 -6.69 22.82 15.23
CA ARG A 70 -6.15 23.27 13.94
C ARG A 70 -5.18 22.24 13.36
N TYR A 71 -4.31 21.68 14.20
CA TYR A 71 -3.39 20.63 13.78
C TYR A 71 -4.15 19.41 13.26
N THR A 72 -5.14 18.92 14.02
CA THR A 72 -5.95 17.76 13.63
C THR A 72 -6.71 18.02 12.32
N LYS A 73 -7.29 19.21 12.18
CA LYS A 73 -8.00 19.61 10.96
C LYS A 73 -7.08 19.60 9.75
N GLU A 74 -5.88 20.15 9.89
CA GLU A 74 -4.90 20.19 8.81
C GLU A 74 -4.39 18.79 8.46
N ARG A 75 -4.05 17.97 9.46
CA ARG A 75 -3.66 16.57 9.24
C ARG A 75 -4.74 15.80 8.48
N THR A 76 -5.99 15.86 8.94
CA THR A 76 -7.11 15.17 8.31
C THR A 76 -7.35 15.67 6.88
N ARG A 77 -7.17 16.97 6.61
CA ARG A 77 -7.27 17.53 5.25
C ARG A 77 -6.22 16.90 4.32
N ILE A 78 -4.98 16.79 4.78
CA ILE A 78 -3.88 16.21 3.99
C ILE A 78 -4.06 14.70 3.82
N GLU A 79 -4.47 13.99 4.87
CA GLU A 79 -4.80 12.56 4.84
C GLU A 79 -5.95 12.27 3.88
N ALA A 80 -7.00 13.09 3.88
CA ALA A 80 -8.13 12.94 2.96
C ALA A 80 -7.70 13.14 1.50
N LYS A 81 -6.80 14.10 1.24
CA LYS A 81 -6.21 14.31 -0.09
C LYS A 81 -5.36 13.13 -0.53
N LEU A 82 -4.53 12.58 0.36
CA LEU A 82 -3.75 11.38 0.07
C LEU A 82 -4.68 10.17 -0.20
N HIS A 83 -5.71 10.02 0.63
CA HIS A 83 -6.68 8.95 0.52
C HIS A 83 -7.46 8.98 -0.81
N SER A 84 -7.89 10.16 -1.27
CA SER A 84 -8.60 10.29 -2.54
C SER A 84 -7.76 9.89 -3.76
N ILE A 85 -6.44 9.95 -3.65
CA ILE A 85 -5.50 9.51 -4.70
C ILE A 85 -5.21 8.01 -4.57
N VAL A 86 -4.93 7.53 -3.35
CA VAL A 86 -4.50 6.15 -3.09
C VAL A 86 -5.64 5.15 -3.19
N GLN A 87 -6.82 5.49 -2.67
CA GLN A 87 -7.94 4.55 -2.55
C GLN A 87 -8.45 4.03 -3.92
N PRO A 88 -8.62 4.87 -4.96
CA PRO A 88 -9.02 4.37 -6.28
C PRO A 88 -7.98 3.41 -6.89
N LEU A 89 -6.69 3.71 -6.73
CA LEU A 89 -5.60 2.87 -7.25
C LEU A 89 -5.51 1.53 -6.53
N LEU A 90 -5.70 1.52 -5.21
CA LEU A 90 -5.79 0.28 -4.44
C LEU A 90 -7.00 -0.55 -4.86
N LYS A 91 -8.15 0.09 -5.08
CA LYS A 91 -9.36 -0.58 -5.55
C LYS A 91 -9.14 -1.23 -6.93
N GLU A 92 -8.61 -0.48 -7.89
CA GLU A 92 -8.32 -0.99 -9.23
C GLU A 92 -7.37 -2.20 -9.20
N ARG A 93 -6.31 -2.10 -8.40
CA ARG A 93 -5.35 -3.19 -8.21
C ARG A 93 -6.02 -4.44 -7.61
N ASN A 94 -6.86 -4.26 -6.59
CA ASN A 94 -7.58 -5.36 -5.96
C ASN A 94 -8.59 -6.01 -6.93
N ASP A 95 -9.31 -5.20 -7.70
CA ASP A 95 -10.26 -5.67 -8.71
C ASP A 95 -9.55 -6.50 -9.79
N ARG A 96 -8.37 -6.06 -10.24
CA ARG A 96 -7.51 -6.82 -11.18
C ARG A 96 -7.09 -8.17 -10.58
N MET A 97 -6.59 -8.18 -9.35
CA MET A 97 -6.18 -9.42 -8.67
C MET A 97 -7.34 -10.40 -8.50
N LEU A 98 -8.52 -9.90 -8.16
CA LEU A 98 -9.73 -10.71 -8.04
C LEU A 98 -10.08 -11.34 -9.39
N LYS A 99 -10.08 -10.54 -10.47
CA LYS A 99 -10.36 -11.02 -11.83
C LYS A 99 -9.37 -12.11 -12.27
N GLU A 100 -8.08 -11.93 -12.03
CA GLU A 100 -7.04 -12.93 -12.33
C GLU A 100 -7.28 -14.24 -11.55
N THR A 101 -7.66 -14.13 -10.28
CA THR A 101 -7.95 -15.29 -9.42
C THR A 101 -9.17 -16.06 -9.92
N LEU A 102 -10.25 -15.35 -10.25
CA LEU A 102 -11.47 -15.94 -10.79
C LEU A 102 -11.23 -16.62 -12.13
N GLU A 103 -10.48 -15.99 -13.03
CA GLU A 103 -10.12 -16.57 -14.34
C GLU A 103 -9.29 -17.85 -14.18
N LYS A 104 -8.31 -17.85 -13.27
CA LYS A 104 -7.49 -19.03 -12.97
C LYS A 104 -8.34 -20.17 -12.42
N ASN A 105 -9.27 -19.86 -11.52
CA ASN A 105 -10.21 -20.85 -10.99
C ASN A 105 -11.14 -21.39 -12.08
N ARG A 106 -11.70 -20.53 -12.93
CA ARG A 106 -12.55 -20.94 -14.06
C ARG A 106 -11.83 -21.95 -14.95
N ARG A 107 -10.61 -21.64 -15.39
CA ARG A 107 -9.78 -22.55 -16.20
C ARG A 107 -9.50 -23.88 -15.51
N ARG A 108 -9.28 -23.86 -14.19
CA ARG A 108 -9.07 -25.08 -13.40
C ARG A 108 -10.31 -25.96 -13.41
N TYR A 109 -11.49 -25.38 -13.23
CA TYR A 109 -12.75 -26.14 -13.29
C TYR A 109 -13.01 -26.69 -14.70
N GLU A 110 -12.83 -25.87 -15.74
CA GLU A 110 -12.95 -26.33 -17.13
C GLU A 110 -12.01 -27.51 -17.45
N ALA A 111 -10.78 -27.48 -16.92
CA ALA A 111 -9.82 -28.57 -17.10
C ALA A 111 -10.26 -29.85 -16.37
N LEU A 112 -10.79 -29.74 -15.15
CA LEU A 112 -11.30 -30.89 -14.39
C LEU A 112 -12.50 -31.54 -15.10
N GLU A 113 -13.46 -30.73 -15.57
CA GLU A 113 -14.60 -31.25 -16.33
C GLU A 113 -14.17 -31.97 -17.61
N ARG A 114 -13.16 -31.47 -18.33
CA ARG A 114 -12.62 -32.15 -19.52
C ARG A 114 -12.03 -33.51 -19.16
N LEU A 115 -11.31 -33.61 -18.05
CA LEU A 115 -10.73 -34.87 -17.58
C LEU A 115 -11.81 -35.88 -17.17
N GLU A 116 -12.87 -35.43 -16.49
CA GLU A 116 -14.00 -36.29 -16.09
C GLU A 116 -14.75 -36.82 -17.31
N ARG A 117 -15.05 -35.96 -18.29
CA ARG A 117 -15.67 -36.37 -19.57
C ARG A 117 -14.78 -37.33 -20.36
N GLY A 118 -13.46 -37.14 -20.32
CA GLY A 118 -12.49 -38.05 -20.95
C GLY A 118 -12.47 -39.43 -20.29
N ARG A 119 -12.54 -39.50 -18.95
CA ARG A 119 -12.59 -40.78 -18.21
C ARG A 119 -13.89 -41.54 -18.45
N HIS A 120 -15.03 -40.87 -18.53
CA HIS A 120 -16.32 -41.54 -18.82
C HIS A 120 -16.37 -42.13 -20.23
N LYS A 121 -15.68 -41.54 -21.20
CA LYS A 121 -15.58 -42.09 -22.57
C LYS A 121 -14.66 -43.31 -22.70
N GLN A 122 -13.78 -43.56 -21.74
CA GLN A 122 -12.89 -44.74 -21.74
C GLN A 122 -13.48 -45.95 -21.00
N LEU A 123 -14.58 -45.76 -20.27
CA LEU A 123 -15.26 -46.80 -19.49
C LEU A 123 -16.54 -47.33 -20.17
N MET A 124 -16.87 -46.81 -21.37
CA MET A 124 -17.88 -47.35 -22.29
C MET A 124 -17.19 -47.91 -23.52
#